data_AF-A0A957WN56-F1
#
_entry.id   AF-A0A957WN56-F1
#
_cell.length_a   1.000
_cell.length_b   1.000
_cell.length_c   1.000
_cell.angle_alpha   90.00
_cell.angle_beta   90.00
_cell.angle_gamma   90.00
#
_symmetry.space_group_name_H-M   'P 1'
#
loop_
_entity.id
_entity.type
_entity.pdbx_description
1 polymer ?
#
loop_
_entity_poly.entity_id
_entity_poly.type
_entity_poly.pdbx_seq_one_letter_code
_entity_poly.pdbx_strand_id
1 'polypeptide(L)'
;MSRSVGIIANPASGKDIRRLVAHGSVFDNNEKINIIRRVLLGLDALGIEQVLAMPDISGLARQAAEKANVSFPVALLDMPLKNSAVDSTWAAAMMAEAGVGCIVTLGGDGTNRAVAKG
;
A
#
# COMPACT_ATOMS: atom_id res chain seq x y z
N MET A 1 -11.88 -17.20 -8.95
CA MET A 1 -11.08 -16.33 -8.05
C MET A 1 -10.97 -14.98 -8.73
N SER A 2 -11.22 -13.87 -8.04
CA SER A 2 -10.96 -12.55 -8.62
C SER A 2 -9.45 -12.40 -8.83
N ARG A 3 -9.01 -11.94 -10.00
CA ARG A 3 -7.59 -11.60 -10.24
C ARG A 3 -7.31 -10.17 -9.78
N SER A 4 -7.69 -9.86 -8.54
CA SER A 4 -7.44 -8.56 -7.93
C SER A 4 -6.48 -8.66 -6.75
N VAL A 5 -5.66 -7.63 -6.57
CA VAL A 5 -4.67 -7.55 -5.49
C VAL A 5 -4.84 -6.24 -4.73
N GLY A 6 -4.77 -6.32 -3.41
CA GLY A 6 -4.76 -5.17 -2.51
C GLY A 6 -3.36 -4.61 -2.28
N ILE A 7 -3.21 -3.29 -2.15
CA ILE A 7 -1.99 -2.63 -1.69
C ILE A 7 -2.30 -1.72 -0.50
N ILE A 8 -1.66 -1.99 0.64
CA ILE A 8 -1.78 -1.18 1.85
C ILE A 8 -0.41 -0.59 2.19
N ALA A 9 -0.22 0.70 1.96
CA ALA A 9 1.03 1.41 2.24
C ALA A 9 0.85 2.44 3.35
N ASN A 10 1.47 2.21 4.51
CA ASN A 10 1.38 3.14 5.65
C ASN A 10 2.41 4.28 5.50
N PRO A 11 1.99 5.55 5.29
CA PRO A 11 2.91 6.66 5.08
C PRO A 11 3.74 7.02 6.32
N ALA A 12 3.29 6.68 7.52
CA ALA A 12 4.00 6.97 8.78
C ALA A 12 5.11 5.95 9.08
N SER A 13 5.12 4.80 8.41
CA SER A 13 6.10 3.73 8.66
C SER A 13 7.52 4.12 8.22
N GLY A 14 8.55 3.61 8.89
CA GLY A 14 9.96 3.77 8.48
C GLY A 14 10.55 5.18 8.64
N LYS A 15 9.85 6.10 9.33
CA LYS A 15 10.25 7.50 9.58
C LYS A 15 10.79 7.76 10.99
N ASP A 16 11.27 6.72 11.67
CA ASP A 16 11.74 6.81 13.05
C ASP A 16 13.01 7.68 13.17
N ILE A 17 12.98 8.70 14.02
CA ILE A 17 14.14 9.58 14.29
C ILE A 17 15.37 8.80 14.79
N ARG A 18 15.17 7.65 15.45
CA ARG A 18 16.26 6.78 15.91
C ARG A 18 17.12 6.27 14.76
N ARG A 19 16.55 6.11 13.56
CA ARG A 19 17.31 5.77 12.35
C ARG A 19 18.16 6.96 11.89
N LEU A 20 17.61 8.17 11.96
CA LEU A 20 18.34 9.39 11.59
C LEU A 20 19.55 9.63 12.51
N VAL A 21 19.35 9.57 13.84
CA VAL A 21 20.43 9.80 14.82
C VAL A 21 21.48 8.68 14.82
N ALA A 22 21.11 7.47 14.42
CA ALA A 22 22.03 6.33 14.31
C ALA A 22 22.67 6.21 12.90
N HIS A 23 22.48 7.19 12.02
CA HIS A 23 22.91 7.14 10.61
C HIS A 23 22.41 5.88 9.86
N GLY A 24 21.28 5.32 10.27
CA GLY A 24 20.58 4.24 9.58
C GLY A 24 19.75 4.74 8.41
N SER A 25 19.56 3.90 7.39
CA SER A 25 18.73 4.22 6.23
C SER A 25 17.29 4.55 6.65
N VAL A 26 16.78 5.68 6.14
CA VAL A 26 15.37 6.10 6.29
C VAL A 26 14.60 5.74 5.02
N PHE A 27 13.35 5.28 5.19
CA PHE A 27 12.46 5.00 4.06
C PHE A 27 11.55 6.18 3.83
N ASP A 28 12.04 7.11 3.00
CA ASP A 28 11.27 8.28 2.61
C ASP A 28 10.06 7.91 1.74
N ASN A 29 9.25 8.90 1.40
CA ASN A 29 8.07 8.66 0.57
C ASN A 29 8.44 8.23 -0.86
N ASN A 30 9.55 8.70 -1.41
CA ASN A 30 9.99 8.36 -2.77
C ASN A 30 10.39 6.90 -2.88
N GLU A 31 11.12 6.36 -1.89
CA GLU A 31 11.48 4.95 -1.87
C GLU A 31 10.23 4.08 -1.77
N LYS A 32 9.26 4.47 -0.94
CA LYS A 32 7.96 3.76 -0.88
C LYS A 32 7.21 3.78 -2.21
N ILE A 33 7.16 4.94 -2.88
CA ILE A 33 6.56 5.07 -4.22
C ILE A 33 7.27 4.13 -5.22
N ASN A 34 8.61 4.08 -5.19
CA ASN A 34 9.40 3.20 -6.06
C ASN A 34 9.17 1.71 -5.76
N ILE A 35 8.98 1.33 -4.49
CA ILE A 35 8.60 -0.03 -4.10
C ILE A 35 7.23 -0.37 -4.66
N ILE A 36 6.22 0.48 -4.44
CA ILE A 36 4.86 0.24 -4.93
C ILE A 36 4.85 0.14 -6.46
N ARG A 37 5.58 1.03 -7.16
CA ARG A 37 5.71 0.99 -8.62
C ARG A 37 6.29 -0.34 -9.12
N ARG A 38 7.35 -0.85 -8.47
CA ARG A 38 7.93 -2.17 -8.80
C ARG A 38 6.93 -3.30 -8.60
N VAL A 39 6.14 -3.24 -7.53
CA VAL A 39 5.06 -4.21 -7.29
C VAL A 39 4.02 -4.13 -8.41
N LEU A 40 3.53 -2.94 -8.76
CA LEU A 40 2.54 -2.76 -9.83
C LEU A 40 3.03 -3.34 -11.17
N LEU A 41 4.27 -3.06 -11.57
CA LEU A 41 4.87 -3.63 -12.80
C LEU A 41 4.96 -5.16 -12.75
N GLY A 42 5.29 -5.73 -11.59
CA GLY A 42 5.30 -7.17 -11.39
C GLY A 42 3.91 -7.79 -11.52
N LEU A 43 2.89 -7.15 -10.96
CA LEU A 43 1.49 -7.60 -11.09
C LEU A 43 0.99 -7.51 -12.54
N ASP A 44 1.44 -6.51 -13.30
CA ASP A 44 1.10 -6.33 -14.71
C ASP A 44 1.65 -7.48 -15.57
N ALA A 45 2.91 -7.83 -15.34
CA ALA A 45 3.55 -8.98 -15.98
C ALA A 45 2.87 -10.33 -15.63
N LEU A 46 2.18 -10.41 -14.49
CA LEU A 46 1.41 -11.58 -14.06
C LEU A 46 -0.04 -11.61 -14.58
N GLY A 47 -0.47 -10.58 -15.30
CA GLY A 47 -1.83 -10.49 -15.85
C GLY A 47 -2.90 -10.29 -14.79
N ILE A 48 -2.60 -9.52 -13.74
CA ILE A 48 -3.60 -9.05 -12.77
C ILE A 48 -4.58 -8.08 -13.46
N GLU A 49 -5.86 -8.21 -13.12
CA GLU A 49 -6.93 -7.46 -13.79
C GLU A 49 -7.27 -6.15 -13.08
N GLN A 50 -6.95 -6.04 -11.78
CA GLN A 50 -7.23 -4.86 -10.98
C GLN A 50 -6.36 -4.81 -9.72
N VAL A 51 -6.01 -3.58 -9.29
CA VAL A 51 -5.46 -3.33 -7.96
C VAL A 51 -6.38 -2.40 -7.17
N LEU A 52 -6.65 -2.78 -5.92
CA LEU A 52 -7.24 -1.88 -4.93
C LEU A 52 -6.13 -1.36 -4.02
N ALA A 53 -6.10 -0.05 -3.76
CA ALA A 53 -5.08 0.55 -2.93
C ALA A 53 -5.68 1.40 -1.81
N MET A 54 -5.09 1.32 -0.61
CA MET A 54 -5.44 2.19 0.49
C MET A 54 -5.06 3.64 0.15
N PRO A 55 -5.99 4.62 0.26
CA PRO A 55 -5.64 6.03 0.15
C PRO A 55 -4.79 6.47 1.34
N ASP A 56 -3.96 7.49 1.15
CA ASP A 56 -3.14 8.04 2.24
C ASP A 56 -2.80 9.52 1.99
N ILE A 57 -2.46 10.24 3.06
CA ILE A 57 -2.16 11.68 3.01
C ILE A 57 -0.94 12.03 2.15
N SER A 58 0.01 11.10 1.99
CA SER A 58 1.18 11.27 1.12
C SER A 58 0.90 10.84 -0.32
N GLY A 59 -0.25 10.23 -0.59
CA GLY A 59 -0.66 9.75 -1.91
C GLY A 59 0.33 8.77 -2.53
N LEU A 60 0.90 7.85 -1.73
CA LEU A 60 1.94 6.91 -2.14
C LEU A 60 1.47 6.02 -3.30
N ALA A 61 0.32 5.38 -3.14
CA ALA A 61 -0.23 4.49 -4.16
C ALA A 61 -0.65 5.24 -5.43
N ARG A 62 -1.27 6.42 -5.27
CA ARG A 62 -1.66 7.29 -6.38
C ARG A 62 -0.45 7.70 -7.22
N GLN A 63 0.59 8.24 -6.58
CA GLN A 63 1.81 8.67 -7.28
C GLN A 63 2.56 7.49 -7.91
N ALA A 64 2.53 6.31 -7.29
CA ALA A 64 3.12 5.12 -7.88
C ALA A 64 2.36 4.68 -9.14
N ALA A 65 1.03 4.67 -9.11
CA ALA A 65 0.19 4.31 -10.25
C ALA A 65 0.39 5.26 -11.44
N GLU A 66 0.40 6.58 -11.20
CA GLU A 66 0.66 7.60 -12.22
C GLU A 66 2.00 7.39 -12.95
N LYS A 67 3.02 6.86 -12.26
CA LYS A 67 4.36 6.61 -12.80
C LYS A 67 4.57 5.20 -13.35
N ALA A 68 3.69 4.25 -13.04
CA ALA A 68 3.87 2.84 -13.36
C ALA A 68 3.50 2.51 -14.82
N ASN A 69 2.50 3.21 -15.38
CA ASN A 69 1.97 2.95 -16.73
C ASN A 69 1.60 1.47 -16.94
N VAL A 70 0.79 0.92 -16.03
CA VAL A 70 0.30 -0.47 -16.06
C VAL A 70 -1.00 -0.59 -16.86
N SER A 71 -1.31 -1.80 -17.34
CA SER A 71 -2.47 -2.06 -18.20
C SER A 71 -3.81 -2.17 -17.47
N PHE A 72 -3.79 -2.35 -16.15
CA PHE A 72 -4.97 -2.51 -15.30
C PHE A 72 -5.27 -1.26 -14.45
N PRO A 73 -6.52 -1.08 -14.00
CA PRO A 73 -6.87 0.01 -13.09
C PRO A 73 -6.27 -0.19 -11.70
N VAL A 74 -5.67 0.88 -11.17
CA VAL A 74 -5.33 1.02 -9.75
C VAL A 74 -6.37 1.94 -9.10
N ALA A 75 -7.34 1.35 -8.38
CA ALA A 75 -8.42 2.09 -7.74
C ALA A 75 -8.10 2.34 -6.27
N LEU A 76 -8.25 3.59 -5.81
CA LEU A 76 -8.19 3.91 -4.40
C LEU A 76 -9.50 3.49 -3.72
N LEU A 77 -9.41 2.90 -2.53
CA LEU A 77 -10.59 2.61 -1.71
C LEU A 77 -11.31 3.92 -1.33
N ASP A 78 -12.64 3.90 -1.38
CA ASP A 78 -13.46 4.98 -0.85
C ASP A 78 -13.62 4.80 0.66
N MET A 79 -12.73 5.43 1.42
CA MET A 79 -12.71 5.33 2.88
C MET A 79 -12.22 6.63 3.52
N PRO A 80 -12.72 6.97 4.72
CA PRO A 80 -12.23 8.13 5.45
C PRO A 80 -10.80 7.92 5.94
N LEU A 81 -9.97 8.97 5.89
CA LEU A 81 -8.61 8.95 6.42
C LEU A 81 -8.60 9.41 7.89
N LYS A 82 -8.12 8.56 8.80
CA LYS A 82 -7.85 8.91 10.21
C LYS A 82 -6.37 9.18 10.48
N ASN A 83 -5.50 8.90 9.51
CA ASN A 83 -4.04 8.97 9.63
C ASN A 83 -3.52 8.15 10.82
N SER A 84 -4.05 6.94 10.99
CA SER A 84 -3.72 6.04 12.10
C SER A 84 -3.69 4.58 11.64
N ALA A 85 -3.27 3.67 12.53
CA ALA A 85 -3.27 2.23 12.22
C ALA A 85 -4.65 1.68 11.82
N VAL A 86 -5.73 2.35 12.24
CA VAL A 86 -7.11 1.99 11.88
C VAL A 86 -7.33 2.04 10.37
N ASP A 87 -6.67 2.94 9.64
CA ASP A 87 -6.82 3.03 8.19
C ASP A 87 -6.36 1.72 7.52
N SER A 88 -5.25 1.13 7.99
CA SER A 88 -4.78 -0.16 7.47
C SER A 88 -5.72 -1.32 7.83
N THR A 89 -6.35 -1.29 8.99
CA THR A 89 -7.35 -2.29 9.39
C THR A 89 -8.62 -2.19 8.53
N TRP A 90 -9.15 -0.99 8.33
CA TRP A 90 -10.33 -0.78 7.49
C TRP A 90 -10.05 -1.11 6.02
N ALA A 91 -8.90 -0.71 5.49
CA ALA A 91 -8.53 -1.06 4.13
C ALA A 91 -8.44 -2.58 3.93
N ALA A 92 -7.88 -3.30 4.89
CA ALA A 92 -7.80 -4.76 4.85
C ALA A 92 -9.19 -5.42 4.87
N ALA A 93 -10.08 -4.96 5.74
CA ALA A 93 -11.46 -5.45 5.81
C ALA A 93 -12.22 -5.21 4.51
N MET A 94 -12.14 -4.00 3.95
CA MET A 94 -12.77 -3.68 2.67
C MET A 94 -12.20 -4.51 1.51
N MET A 95 -10.90 -4.78 1.51
CA MET A 95 -10.26 -5.65 0.52
C MET A 95 -10.70 -7.11 0.66
N ALA A 96 -10.86 -7.60 1.89
CA ALA A 96 -11.38 -8.93 2.17
C ALA A 96 -12.84 -9.06 1.71
N GLU A 97 -13.69 -8.07 2.00
CA GLU A 97 -15.07 -7.99 1.51
C GLU A 97 -15.15 -7.92 -0.01
N ALA A 98 -14.24 -7.20 -0.66
CA ALA A 98 -14.12 -7.14 -2.12
C ALA A 98 -13.56 -8.43 -2.75
N GLY A 99 -13.11 -9.40 -1.94
CA GLY A 99 -12.62 -10.68 -2.41
C GLY A 99 -11.29 -10.59 -3.17
N VAL A 100 -10.39 -9.69 -2.76
CA VAL A 100 -9.02 -9.66 -3.32
C VAL A 100 -8.29 -10.97 -3.02
N GLY A 101 -7.50 -11.45 -3.98
CA GLY A 101 -6.78 -12.72 -3.82
C GLY A 101 -5.53 -12.63 -2.93
N CYS A 102 -4.99 -11.43 -2.77
CA CYS A 102 -3.78 -11.17 -1.97
C CYS A 102 -3.73 -9.69 -1.57
N ILE A 103 -3.07 -9.38 -0.44
CA ILE A 103 -2.77 -8.01 -0.01
C ILE A 103 -1.25 -7.86 0.14
N VAL A 104 -0.67 -6.89 -0.57
CA VAL A 104 0.71 -6.47 -0.41
C VAL A 104 0.75 -5.32 0.60
N THR A 105 1.53 -5.49 1.67
CA THR A 105 1.69 -4.46 2.70
C THR A 105 3.05 -3.76 2.57
N LEU A 106 3.05 -2.45 2.78
CA LEU A 106 4.26 -1.65 2.91
C LEU A 106 4.22 -0.88 4.25
N GLY A 107 4.86 -1.48 5.25
CA GLY A 107 4.98 -0.93 6.59
C GLY A 107 5.75 -1.86 7.52
N GLY A 108 5.85 -1.47 8.79
CA GLY A 108 6.47 -2.33 9.82
C GLY A 108 5.47 -3.28 10.46
N ASP A 109 5.88 -3.95 11.54
CA ASP A 109 5.05 -4.93 12.26
C ASP A 109 3.72 -4.36 12.75
N GLY A 110 3.70 -3.07 13.12
CA GLY A 110 2.48 -2.37 13.48
C GLY A 110 1.46 -2.33 12.35
N THR A 111 1.91 -2.10 11.11
CA THR A 111 1.06 -2.13 9.91
C THR A 111 0.58 -3.55 9.64
N ASN A 112 1.49 -4.54 9.65
CA ASN A 112 1.12 -5.93 9.37
C ASN A 112 0.10 -6.48 10.37
N ARG A 113 0.26 -6.16 11.66
CA ARG A 113 -0.73 -6.50 12.70
C ARG A 113 -2.06 -5.79 12.50
N ALA A 114 -2.07 -4.54 12.02
CA ALA A 114 -3.30 -3.81 11.74
C ALA A 114 -4.04 -4.42 10.55
N VAL A 115 -3.32 -4.79 9.49
CA VAL A 115 -3.87 -5.45 8.30
C VAL A 115 -4.44 -6.82 8.68
N ALA A 116 -3.73 -7.63 9.46
CA ALA A 116 -4.20 -8.96 9.86
C ALA A 116 -5.43 -8.96 10.78
N LYS A 117 -5.82 -7.80 11.33
CA LYS A 117 -7.05 -7.65 12.12
C LYS A 117 -8.28 -7.37 11.25
N GLY A 118 -8.07 -6.85 10.04
CA GLY A 118 -9.13 -6.54 9.09
C GLY A 118 -9.50 -7.75 8.24
#